data_AF-A0A7V7BRR9-F1
#
_entry.id   AF-A0A7V7BRR9-F1
#
_cell.length_a   1.000
_cell.length_b   1.000
_cell.length_c   1.000
_cell.angle_alpha   90.00
_cell.angle_beta   90.00
_cell.angle_gamma   90.00
#
_symmetry.space_group_name_H-M   'P 1'
#
loop_
_entity.id
_entity.type
_entity.pdbx_description
1 polymer ?
#
loop_
_entity_poly.entity_id
_entity_poly.type
_entity_poly.pdbx_seq_one_letter_code
_entity_poly.pdbx_strand_id
1 'polypeptide(L)'
;MGQRRKTTHGTHVHSCHSWHSVTAFSGVLLGTAVGDALGLPAENLSAERIQRLWKGGWRMRFLFGSGMISDDTEHTLMVAQALLSHPADVLFLAVVLAHGFRRLAPPW
;
A
#
# COMPACT_ATOMS: atom_id res chain seq x y z
N MET A 1 30.36 49.99 19.76
CA MET A 1 31.23 48.96 19.14
C MET A 1 30.62 47.60 19.48
N GLY A 2 29.76 47.04 18.60
CA GLY A 2 30.04 45.78 17.87
C GLY A 2 29.80 44.56 18.77
N GLN A 3 28.89 43.61 18.54
CA GLN A 3 28.49 43.03 17.26
C GLN A 3 27.17 42.25 17.48
N ARG A 4 26.16 42.59 16.67
CA ARG A 4 24.89 41.87 16.54
C ARG A 4 25.20 40.51 15.90
N ARG A 5 25.15 39.39 16.65
CA ARG A 5 25.25 38.05 16.04
C ARG A 5 23.93 37.70 15.38
N LYS A 6 24.05 37.39 14.10
CA LYS A 6 22.97 37.12 13.15
C LYS A 6 22.26 35.82 13.50
N THR A 7 20.94 35.89 13.37
CA THR A 7 19.96 34.85 13.12
C THR A 7 20.48 33.62 12.36
N THR A 8 20.26 32.42 12.90
CA THR A 8 20.09 31.18 12.13
C THR A 8 18.97 30.36 12.77
N HIS A 9 17.73 30.63 12.33
CA HIS A 9 16.57 29.76 12.53
C HIS A 9 16.08 29.38 11.13
N GLY A 10 16.30 28.15 10.70
CA GLY A 10 15.78 27.72 9.40
C GLY A 10 16.45 26.49 8.83
N THR A 11 16.27 25.32 9.46
CA THR A 11 16.48 23.99 8.81
C THR A 11 15.74 22.82 9.49
N HIS A 12 15.20 22.95 10.70
CA HIS A 12 14.68 21.80 11.46
C HIS A 12 13.22 21.36 11.16
N VAL A 13 12.43 22.15 10.43
CA VAL A 13 10.98 21.86 10.27
C VAL A 13 10.65 20.96 9.07
N HIS A 14 11.53 20.94 8.05
CA HIS A 14 11.32 20.17 6.83
C HIS A 14 11.59 18.67 7.00
N SER A 15 12.54 18.29 7.86
CA SER A 15 12.88 16.88 8.08
C SER A 15 11.77 16.14 8.84
N CYS A 16 11.11 16.78 9.81
CA CYS A 16 10.07 16.14 10.61
C CYS A 16 8.84 15.74 9.78
N HIS A 17 8.41 16.57 8.82
CA HIS A 17 7.25 16.27 7.96
C HIS A 17 7.48 15.05 7.06
N SER A 18 8.68 14.89 6.49
CA SER A 18 8.96 13.77 5.60
C SER A 18 8.91 12.42 6.31
N TRP A 19 9.34 12.33 7.57
CA TRP A 19 9.30 11.06 8.33
C TRP A 19 7.87 10.61 8.61
N HIS A 20 6.97 11.52 8.99
CA HIS A 20 5.55 11.20 9.20
C HIS A 20 4.86 10.74 7.91
N SER A 21 5.19 11.37 6.78
CA SER A 21 4.66 11.00 5.47
C SER A 21 5.15 9.62 5.02
N VAL A 22 6.43 9.28 5.25
CA VAL A 22 6.97 7.95 4.91
C VAL A 22 6.33 6.86 5.77
N THR A 23 6.19 7.07 7.08
CA THR A 23 5.53 6.08 7.95
C THR A 23 4.05 5.92 7.63
N ALA A 24 3.35 7.01 7.29
CA ALA A 24 1.96 6.96 6.87
C ALA A 24 1.80 6.21 5.54
N PHE A 25 2.67 6.48 4.56
CA PHE A 25 2.64 5.83 3.26
C PHE A 25 2.93 4.32 3.37
N SER A 26 3.97 3.93 4.10
CA SER A 26 4.25 2.52 4.38
C SER A 26 3.09 1.86 5.15
N GLY A 27 2.46 2.58 6.07
CA GLY A 27 1.29 2.11 6.81
C GLY A 27 0.09 1.83 5.90
N VAL A 28 -0.17 2.68 4.91
CA VAL A 28 -1.23 2.45 3.91
C VAL A 28 -0.90 1.21 3.08
N LEU A 29 0.31 1.09 2.54
CA LEU A 29 0.69 -0.07 1.71
C LEU A 29 0.61 -1.39 2.48
N LEU A 30 1.15 -1.41 3.71
CA LEU A 30 1.10 -2.59 4.58
C LEU A 30 -0.32 -2.90 5.04
N GLY A 31 -1.11 -1.88 5.37
CA GLY A 31 -2.51 -2.02 5.77
C GLY A 31 -3.35 -2.62 4.65
N THR A 32 -3.18 -2.14 3.42
CA THR A 32 -3.84 -2.72 2.22
C THR A 32 -3.44 -4.17 2.04
N ALA A 33 -2.14 -4.49 2.05
CA ALA A 33 -1.66 -5.87 1.87
C ALA A 33 -2.17 -6.83 2.95
N VAL A 34 -2.22 -6.40 4.21
CA VAL A 34 -2.75 -7.20 5.32
C VAL A 34 -4.26 -7.37 5.21
N GLY A 35 -4.99 -6.29 4.89
CA GLY A 35 -6.45 -6.32 4.72
C GLY A 35 -6.89 -7.22 3.57
N ASP A 36 -6.24 -7.06 2.43
CA ASP A 36 -6.41 -7.90 1.24
C ASP A 36 -6.15 -9.38 1.57
N ALA A 37 -4.99 -9.72 2.14
CA ALA A 37 -4.67 -11.11 2.46
C ALA A 37 -5.60 -11.76 3.52
N LEU A 38 -6.13 -10.96 4.45
CA LEU A 38 -7.11 -11.40 5.43
C LEU A 38 -8.52 -11.55 4.84
N GLY A 39 -8.88 -10.70 3.87
CA GLY A 39 -10.18 -10.66 3.22
C GLY A 39 -10.32 -11.66 2.08
N LEU A 40 -9.22 -11.98 1.39
CA LEU A 40 -9.17 -12.86 0.22
C LEU A 40 -9.84 -14.24 0.47
N PRO A 41 -9.61 -14.95 1.60
CA PRO A 41 -10.31 -16.21 1.87
C PRO A 41 -11.81 -16.07 2.13
N ALA A 42 -12.29 -14.85 2.40
CA ALA A 42 -13.68 -14.54 2.69
C ALA A 42 -14.45 -14.00 1.46
N GLU A 43 -13.77 -13.76 0.34
CA GLU A 43 -14.41 -13.32 -0.90
C GLU A 43 -15.50 -14.30 -1.36
N ASN A 44 -16.61 -13.74 -1.87
CA ASN A 44 -17.77 -14.50 -2.34
C ASN A 44 -18.45 -15.42 -1.30
N LEU A 45 -18.12 -15.27 -0.01
CA LEU A 45 -18.79 -15.98 1.08
C LEU A 45 -19.90 -15.12 1.70
N SER A 46 -21.00 -15.77 2.09
CA SER A 46 -22.04 -15.11 2.88
C SER A 46 -21.57 -14.90 4.32
N ALA A 47 -22.15 -13.92 5.02
CA ALA A 47 -21.84 -13.63 6.41
C ALA A 47 -22.00 -14.87 7.32
N GLU A 48 -22.99 -15.73 7.06
CA GLU A 48 -23.19 -16.98 7.80
C GLU A 48 -22.07 -17.99 7.58
N ARG A 49 -21.57 -18.12 6.34
CA ARG A 49 -20.43 -19.00 6.04
C ARG A 49 -19.16 -18.50 6.72
N ILE A 50 -18.93 -17.19 6.66
CA ILE A 50 -17.82 -16.54 7.33
C ILE A 50 -17.86 -16.82 8.85
N GLN A 51 -19.01 -16.63 9.49
CA GLN A 51 -19.18 -16.93 10.92
C GLN A 51 -18.92 -18.41 11.24
N ARG A 52 -19.40 -19.34 10.42
CA ARG A 52 -19.15 -20.78 10.61
C ARG A 52 -17.68 -21.16 10.46
N LEU A 53 -16.98 -20.54 9.51
CA LEU A 53 -15.58 -20.83 9.21
C LEU A 53 -14.63 -20.26 10.27
N TRP A 54 -14.83 -19.01 10.70
CA TRP A 54 -13.94 -18.34 11.66
C TRP A 54 -14.38 -18.46 13.13
N LYS A 55 -15.63 -18.86 13.41
CA LYS A 55 -16.14 -19.12 14.78
C LYS A 55 -15.78 -18.04 15.79
N GLY A 56 -15.78 -16.77 15.36
CA GLY A 56 -15.47 -15.61 16.19
C GLY A 56 -13.98 -15.19 16.25
N GLY A 57 -13.06 -15.95 15.67
CA GLY A 57 -11.63 -15.59 15.64
C GLY A 57 -11.12 -15.32 14.23
N TRP A 58 -11.07 -14.05 13.81
CA TRP A 58 -10.54 -13.65 12.49
C TRP A 58 -9.03 -13.90 12.40
N ARG A 59 -8.58 -14.62 11.37
CA ARG A 59 -7.16 -14.94 11.15
C ARG A 59 -6.88 -15.27 9.69
N MET A 60 -5.62 -15.19 9.32
CA MET A 60 -5.09 -15.53 8.00
C MET A 60 -5.26 -17.03 7.70
N ARG A 61 -5.87 -17.41 6.56
CA ARG A 61 -6.26 -18.80 6.29
C ARG A 61 -6.29 -19.23 4.81
N PHE A 62 -5.51 -18.61 3.93
CA PHE A 62 -5.57 -18.94 2.50
C PHE A 62 -4.93 -20.31 2.19
N LEU A 63 -3.63 -20.37 1.91
CA LEU A 63 -2.92 -21.64 1.64
C LEU A 63 -2.14 -22.07 2.88
N PHE A 64 -2.46 -23.26 3.42
CA PHE A 64 -1.83 -23.83 4.62
C PHE A 64 -1.85 -22.92 5.88
N GLY A 65 -2.82 -22.01 5.99
CA GLY A 65 -2.89 -21.05 7.10
C GLY A 65 -2.06 -19.78 6.88
N SER A 66 -1.41 -19.65 5.72
CA SER A 66 -0.71 -18.43 5.31
C SER A 66 -1.66 -17.44 4.63
N GLY A 67 -1.23 -16.18 4.57
CA GLY A 67 -1.86 -15.16 3.75
C GLY A 67 -1.39 -15.26 2.31
N MET A 68 -2.21 -14.72 1.40
CA MET A 68 -1.84 -14.49 0.01
C MET A 68 -2.31 -13.09 -0.33
N ILE A 69 -1.46 -12.32 -1.02
CA ILE A 69 -1.86 -11.04 -1.58
C ILE A 69 -2.55 -11.29 -2.93
N SER A 70 -3.52 -10.45 -3.27
CA SER A 70 -4.25 -10.49 -4.53
C SER A 70 -3.77 -9.42 -5.51
N ASP A 71 -4.37 -9.42 -6.69
CA ASP A 71 -4.19 -8.40 -7.73
C ASP A 71 -4.40 -6.97 -7.21
N ASP A 72 -5.24 -6.76 -6.19
CA ASP A 72 -5.45 -5.45 -5.58
C ASP A 72 -4.18 -4.92 -4.90
N THR A 73 -3.46 -5.79 -4.19
CA THR A 73 -2.16 -5.43 -3.59
C THR A 73 -1.10 -5.22 -4.68
N GLU A 74 -1.08 -6.05 -5.72
CA GLU A 74 -0.13 -5.89 -6.83
C GLU A 74 -0.33 -4.56 -7.54
N HIS A 75 -1.56 -4.22 -7.90
CA HIS A 75 -1.90 -2.94 -8.53
C HIS A 75 -1.59 -1.75 -7.63
N THR A 76 -1.88 -1.86 -6.33
CA THR A 76 -1.53 -0.81 -5.35
C THR A 76 -0.02 -0.55 -5.35
N LEU A 77 0.81 -1.59 -5.37
CA LEU A 77 2.27 -1.46 -5.41
C LEU A 77 2.76 -0.88 -6.74
N MET A 78 2.11 -1.21 -7.86
CA MET A 78 2.40 -0.64 -9.17
C MET A 78 2.12 0.88 -9.21
N VAL A 79 0.97 1.31 -8.70
CA VAL A 79 0.62 2.73 -8.57
C VAL A 79 1.62 3.45 -7.66
N ALA A 80 1.95 2.85 -6.52
CA ALA A 80 2.93 3.41 -5.58
C ALA A 80 4.30 3.63 -6.24
N GLN A 81 4.81 2.63 -6.98
CA GLN A 81 6.07 2.74 -7.71
C GLN A 81 6.02 3.82 -8.80
N ALA A 82 4.91 3.91 -9.53
CA ALA A 82 4.72 4.91 -10.56
C ALA A 82 4.73 6.33 -9.97
N LEU A 83 3.99 6.57 -8.88
CA LEU A 83 3.94 7.87 -8.21
C LEU A 83 5.28 8.27 -7.59
N LEU A 84 6.04 7.31 -7.04
CA LEU A 84 7.37 7.59 -6.48
C LEU A 84 8.41 7.90 -7.58
N SER A 85 8.28 7.30 -8.75
CA SER A 85 9.24 7.47 -9.86
C SER A 85 8.92 8.70 -10.71
N HIS A 86 7.65 8.92 -11.01
CA HIS A 86 7.16 9.98 -11.90
C HIS A 86 5.82 10.56 -11.37
N PRO A 87 5.85 11.38 -10.30
CA PRO A 87 4.64 11.78 -9.56
C PRO A 87 3.60 12.57 -10.35
N ALA A 88 3.98 13.19 -11.48
CA ALA A 88 3.09 13.99 -12.32
C ALA A 88 2.86 13.39 -13.72
N ASP A 89 3.42 12.21 -14.01
CA ASP A 89 3.32 11.57 -15.32
C ASP A 89 2.19 10.53 -15.35
N VAL A 90 1.01 10.99 -15.75
CA VAL A 90 -0.18 10.15 -15.88
C VAL A 90 -0.02 9.11 -17.00
N LEU A 91 0.78 9.39 -18.03
CA LEU A 91 1.04 8.44 -19.12
C LEU A 91 1.92 7.29 -18.62
N PHE A 92 2.95 7.59 -17.83
CA PHE A 92 3.76 6.58 -17.18
C PHE A 92 2.93 5.68 -16.26
N LEU A 93 2.03 6.26 -15.46
CA LEU A 93 1.10 5.50 -14.62
C LEU A 93 0.23 4.54 -15.46
N ALA A 94 -0.34 5.01 -16.57
CA ALA A 94 -1.14 4.19 -17.46
C ALA A 94 -0.34 3.01 -18.06
N VAL A 95 0.92 3.25 -18.45
CA VAL A 95 1.81 2.21 -18.98
C VAL A 95 2.12 1.14 -17.93
N VAL A 96 2.40 1.55 -16.69
CA VAL A 96 2.70 0.64 -15.57
C VAL A 96 1.48 -0.24 -15.26
N LEU A 97 0.28 0.36 -15.18
CA LEU A 97 -0.97 -0.39 -14.96
C LEU A 97 -1.28 -1.35 -16.11
N ALA A 98 -1.11 -0.91 -17.37
CA ALA A 98 -1.33 -1.77 -18.54
C ALA A 98 -0.36 -2.97 -18.58
N HIS A 99 0.89 -2.79 -18.15
CA HIS A 99 1.85 -3.89 -18.03
C HIS A 99 1.48 -4.86 -16.91
N GLY A 100 0.99 -4.37 -15.78
CA GLY A 100 0.44 -5.22 -14.71
C GLY A 100 -0.69 -6.10 -15.20
N PHE A 101 -1.67 -5.48 -15.85
CA PHE A 101 -2.83 -6.19 -16.43
C PHE A 101 -2.41 -7.27 -17.42
N ARG A 102 -1.38 -7.05 -18.24
CA ARG A 102 -0.85 -8.08 -19.17
C ARG A 102 -0.18 -9.26 -18.49
N ARG A 103 0.30 -9.12 -17.25
CA ARG A 103 0.88 -10.25 -16.49
C ARG A 103 -0.21 -11.12 -15.86
N LEU A 104 -1.37 -10.54 -15.58
CA LEU A 104 -2.51 -11.19 -14.91
C LEU A 104 -3.58 -11.67 -15.90
N ALA A 105 -3.69 -11.04 -17.07
CA ALA A 105 -4.55 -11.50 -18.14
C ALA A 105 -4.01 -12.83 -18.70
N PRO A 106 -4.80 -13.90 -18.66
CA PRO A 106 -4.36 -15.14 -19.27
C PRO A 106 -4.19 -14.98 -20.80
N PRO A 107 -3.27 -15.73 -21.44
CA PRO A 107 -2.85 -15.51 -22.82
C PRO A 107 -3.84 -16.08 -23.88
N TRP A 108 -5.14 -15.81 -23.75
CA TRP A 108 -6.15 -16.23 -24.71
C TRP A 108 -7.05 -15.09 -25.16
#